data_AF-A0A381TKU5-F1
#
_entry.id   AF-A0A381TKU5-F1
#
_cell.length_a   1.000
_cell.length_b   1.000
_cell.length_c   1.000
_cell.angle_alpha   90.00
_cell.angle_beta   90.00
_cell.angle_gamma   90.00
#
_symmetry.space_group_name_H-M   'P 1'
#
loop_
_entity.id
_entity.type
_entity.pdbx_description
1 polymer ?
#
loop_
_entity_poly.entity_id
_entity_poly.type
_entity_poly.pdbx_seq_one_letter_code
_entity_poly.pdbx_strand_id
1 'polypeptide(L)'
;VKTVIIIRENSRKLILPILASIFLINGLSAEPTSKELPQSLATILAEQGIPINTLSLVVQEVNTKKPILAVNARTLRQPASLAKLFTTFIALDYLGPGYQWQTEIFSSDSILDGST
;
A
#
# COMPACT_ATOMS: atom_id res chain seq x y z
N VAL A 1 -47.65 30.27 -30.15
CA VAL A 1 -47.92 28.99 -29.45
C VAL A 1 -47.28 27.75 -30.11
N LYS A 2 -46.85 27.78 -31.38
CA LYS A 2 -46.24 26.62 -32.07
C LYS A 2 -44.72 26.39 -31.84
N THR A 3 -43.98 27.37 -31.32
CA THR A 3 -42.50 27.30 -31.24
C THR A 3 -41.96 26.56 -30.02
N VAL A 4 -42.71 26.49 -28.92
CA VAL A 4 -42.21 25.95 -27.62
C VAL A 4 -42.30 24.42 -27.53
N ILE A 5 -43.14 23.77 -28.34
CA ILE A 5 -43.42 22.32 -28.22
C ILE A 5 -42.32 21.46 -28.86
N ILE A 6 -41.58 21.97 -29.86
CA ILE A 6 -40.59 21.19 -30.62
C ILE A 6 -39.30 20.91 -29.81
N ILE A 7 -39.03 21.67 -28.75
CA ILE A 7 -37.78 21.54 -27.95
C ILE A 7 -37.85 20.39 -26.93
N ARG A 8 -39.05 19.95 -26.53
CA ARG A 8 -39.23 18.94 -25.45
C ARG A 8 -39.08 17.48 -25.91
N GLU A 9 -39.23 17.20 -27.21
CA GLU A 9 -39.23 15.82 -27.71
C GLU A 9 -37.83 15.31 -28.10
N ASN A 10 -36.96 16.21 -28.55
CA ASN A 10 -35.62 15.87 -29.03
C ASN A 10 -34.58 15.70 -27.91
N SER A 11 -34.84 16.28 -26.74
CA SER A 11 -33.95 16.22 -25.57
C SER A 11 -34.00 14.85 -24.86
N ARG A 12 -35.12 14.12 -24.95
CA ARG A 12 -35.23 12.75 -24.39
C ARG A 12 -34.50 11.69 -25.22
N LYS A 13 -34.41 11.88 -26.54
CA LYS A 13 -33.72 10.94 -27.45
C LYS A 13 -32.20 11.09 -27.43
N LEU A 14 -31.68 12.23 -26.94
CA LEU A 14 -30.25 12.48 -26.80
C LEU A 14 -29.68 12.03 -25.44
N ILE A 15 -30.51 11.94 -24.39
CA ILE A 15 -30.05 11.53 -23.04
C ILE A 15 -29.73 10.03 -22.99
N LEU A 16 -30.48 9.19 -23.71
CA LEU A 16 -30.29 7.73 -23.72
C LEU A 16 -28.94 7.28 -24.34
N PRO A 17 -28.48 7.82 -25.50
CA PRO A 17 -27.16 7.48 -26.03
C PRO A 17 -26.02 8.07 -25.20
N ILE A 18 -26.23 9.21 -24.53
CA ILE A 18 -25.21 9.82 -23.66
C ILE A 18 -25.01 8.98 -22.38
N LEU A 19 -26.09 8.49 -21.75
CA LEU A 19 -25.98 7.57 -20.60
C LEU A 19 -25.36 6.22 -21.00
N ALA A 20 -25.72 5.67 -22.16
CA ALA A 20 -25.12 4.44 -22.68
C ALA A 20 -23.64 4.62 -23.04
N SER A 21 -23.26 5.79 -23.57
CA SER A 21 -21.88 6.13 -23.88
C SER A 21 -21.05 6.28 -22.59
N ILE A 22 -21.56 6.95 -21.54
CA ILE A 22 -20.91 7.05 -20.23
C ILE A 22 -20.74 5.68 -19.57
N PHE A 23 -21.65 4.74 -19.79
CA PHE A 23 -21.52 3.36 -19.27
C PHE A 23 -20.45 2.55 -20.01
N LEU A 24 -20.25 2.79 -21.31
CA LEU A 24 -19.26 2.07 -22.13
C LEU A 24 -17.81 2.48 -21.84
N ILE A 25 -17.55 3.71 -21.41
CA ILE A 25 -16.19 4.20 -21.11
C ILE A 25 -15.64 3.74 -19.76
N ASN A 26 -16.48 3.20 -18.86
CA ASN A 26 -16.05 2.70 -17.55
C ASN A 26 -15.66 1.21 -17.55
N GLY A 27 -15.81 0.50 -18.68
CA GLY A 27 -15.61 -0.95 -18.77
C GLY A 27 -14.18 -1.42 -19.09
N LEU A 28 -13.23 -0.51 -19.28
CA LEU A 28 -11.85 -0.86 -19.67
C LEU A 28 -10.82 -0.50 -18.58
N SER A 29 -11.12 -0.84 -17.33
CA SER A 29 -10.02 -1.11 -16.39
C SER A 29 -9.43 -2.45 -16.78
N ALA A 30 -8.38 -2.42 -17.60
CA ALA A 30 -7.50 -3.55 -17.73
C ALA A 30 -7.03 -3.92 -16.32
N GLU A 31 -7.51 -5.06 -15.80
CA GLU A 31 -6.88 -5.72 -14.66
C GLU A 31 -5.38 -5.77 -14.99
N PRO A 32 -4.50 -5.24 -14.13
CA PRO A 32 -3.08 -5.40 -14.35
C PRO A 32 -2.85 -6.90 -14.43
N THR A 33 -2.49 -7.41 -15.62
CA THR A 33 -1.97 -8.76 -15.76
C THR A 33 -0.89 -8.89 -14.72
N SER A 34 -1.17 -9.62 -13.63
CA SER A 34 -0.18 -9.96 -12.65
C SER A 34 0.91 -10.63 -13.48
N LYS A 35 2.08 -9.99 -13.54
CA LYS A 35 3.25 -10.66 -14.11
C LYS A 35 3.31 -12.00 -13.37
N GLU A 36 3.18 -13.08 -14.12
CA GLU A 36 3.07 -14.41 -13.53
C GLU A 36 4.24 -14.61 -12.58
N LEU A 37 3.97 -15.26 -11.45
CA LEU A 37 4.98 -15.53 -10.46
C LEU A 37 6.16 -16.24 -11.15
N PRO A 38 7.43 -15.87 -10.88
CA PRO A 38 8.56 -16.58 -11.45
C PRO A 38 8.40 -18.09 -11.26
N GLN A 39 8.61 -18.86 -12.33
CA GLN A 39 8.28 -20.29 -12.36
C GLN A 39 8.90 -21.06 -11.18
N SER A 40 10.15 -20.74 -10.83
CA SER A 40 10.84 -21.33 -9.68
C SER A 40 10.10 -21.11 -8.37
N LEU A 41 9.54 -19.93 -8.14
CA LEU A 41 8.78 -19.61 -6.94
C LEU A 41 7.41 -20.30 -6.96
N ALA A 42 6.75 -20.39 -8.12
CA ALA A 42 5.49 -21.13 -8.26
C ALA A 42 5.68 -22.63 -7.95
N THR A 43 6.76 -23.23 -8.45
CA THR A 43 7.13 -24.62 -8.16
C THR A 43 7.35 -24.83 -6.66
N ILE A 44 8.14 -23.97 -6.00
CA ILE A 44 8.39 -24.09 -4.56
C ILE A 44 7.09 -23.97 -3.74
N LEU A 45 6.21 -23.01 -4.08
CA LEU A 45 4.94 -22.88 -3.37
C LEU A 45 4.06 -24.12 -3.53
N ALA A 46 4.02 -24.71 -4.73
CA ALA A 46 3.28 -25.94 -4.99
C ALA A 46 3.87 -27.14 -4.21
N GLU A 47 5.19 -27.32 -4.24
CA GLU A 47 5.89 -28.39 -3.51
C GLU A 47 5.69 -28.29 -1.99
N GLN A 48 5.62 -27.07 -1.46
CA GLN A 48 5.40 -26.82 -0.03
C GLN A 48 3.90 -26.73 0.35
N GLY A 49 2.99 -26.90 -0.62
CA GLY A 49 1.54 -26.82 -0.36
C GLY A 49 1.07 -25.44 0.11
N ILE A 50 1.78 -24.37 -0.26
CA ILE A 50 1.47 -23.00 0.15
C ILE A 50 0.57 -22.36 -0.91
N PRO A 51 -0.70 -22.04 -0.59
CA PRO A 51 -1.60 -21.43 -1.58
C PRO A 51 -1.17 -20.00 -1.92
N ILE A 52 -1.19 -19.64 -3.21
CA ILE A 52 -0.72 -18.33 -3.68
C ILE A 52 -1.45 -17.13 -3.06
N ASN A 53 -2.73 -17.29 -2.71
CA ASN A 53 -3.54 -16.25 -2.04
C ASN A 53 -3.04 -15.92 -0.62
N THR A 54 -2.20 -16.77 -0.01
CA THR A 54 -1.57 -16.54 1.30
C THR A 54 -0.28 -15.72 1.20
N LEU A 55 0.31 -15.62 0.02
CA LEU A 55 1.51 -14.83 -0.24
C LEU A 55 1.14 -13.41 -0.69
N SER A 56 1.84 -12.40 -0.16
CA SER A 56 1.86 -11.05 -0.72
C SER A 56 3.30 -10.67 -1.06
N LEU A 57 3.55 -10.18 -2.27
CA LEU A 57 4.90 -9.89 -2.77
C LEU A 57 4.87 -8.64 -3.64
N VAL A 58 5.80 -7.72 -3.40
CA VAL A 58 6.05 -6.56 -4.26
C VAL A 58 7.55 -6.47 -4.51
N VAL A 59 7.94 -6.35 -5.78
CA VAL A 59 9.31 -6.09 -6.22
C VAL A 59 9.28 -4.83 -7.06
N GLN A 60 10.01 -3.80 -6.64
CA GLN A 60 10.00 -2.49 -7.29
C GLN A 60 11.37 -1.83 -7.15
N GLU A 61 11.84 -1.22 -8.23
CA GLU A 61 13.01 -0.34 -8.17
C GLU A 61 12.66 0.94 -7.40
N VAL A 62 13.53 1.35 -6.48
CA VAL A 62 13.29 2.42 -5.49
C VAL A 62 12.76 3.72 -6.11
N ASN A 63 13.27 4.12 -7.27
CA ASN A 63 12.94 5.40 -7.92
C ASN A 63 11.86 5.28 -9.00
N THR A 64 11.19 4.14 -9.10
CA THR A 64 10.16 3.89 -10.12
C THR A 64 8.77 3.83 -9.51
N LYS A 65 7.76 4.25 -10.26
CA LYS A 65 6.35 4.21 -9.81
C LYS A 65 5.67 2.88 -10.06
N LYS A 66 6.23 2.04 -10.94
CA LYS A 66 5.61 0.79 -11.40
C LYS A 66 6.40 -0.40 -10.87
N PRO A 67 5.79 -1.32 -10.11
CA PRO A 67 6.48 -2.52 -9.65
C PRO A 67 6.79 -3.47 -10.81
N ILE A 68 7.91 -4.17 -10.69
CA ILE A 68 8.31 -5.28 -11.56
C ILE A 68 7.36 -6.47 -11.34
N LEU A 69 6.96 -6.70 -10.09
CA LEU A 69 6.06 -7.77 -9.67
C LEU A 69 5.19 -7.27 -8.51
N ALA A 70 3.89 -7.55 -8.55
CA ALA A 70 2.95 -7.26 -7.47
C ALA A 70 1.90 -8.38 -7.38
N VAL A 71 1.91 -9.12 -6.27
CA VAL A 71 1.01 -10.25 -5.98
C VAL A 71 0.32 -9.96 -4.65
N ASN A 72 -1.01 -9.94 -4.64
CA ASN A 72 -1.82 -9.66 -3.44
C ASN A 72 -1.33 -8.43 -2.64
N ALA A 73 -0.87 -7.39 -3.36
CA ALA A 73 -0.14 -6.25 -2.79
C ALA A 73 -0.99 -5.36 -1.87
N ARG A 74 -2.32 -5.41 -2.04
CA ARG A 74 -3.29 -4.64 -1.23
C ARG A 74 -3.97 -5.48 -0.15
N THR A 75 -3.60 -6.75 -0.02
CA THR A 75 -4.16 -7.64 1.01
C THR A 75 -3.52 -7.32 2.36
N LEU A 76 -4.36 -7.05 3.38
CA LEU A 76 -3.87 -6.80 4.74
C LEU A 76 -3.24 -8.07 5.33
N ARG A 77 -2.10 -7.92 6.01
CA ARG A 77 -1.32 -9.00 6.63
C ARG A 77 -0.86 -8.60 8.02
N GLN A 78 -0.60 -9.58 8.88
CA GLN A 78 0.15 -9.35 10.12
C GLN A 78 1.62 -9.10 9.76
N PRO A 79 2.19 -7.92 10.03
CA PRO A 79 3.53 -7.59 9.59
C PRO A 79 4.63 -8.26 10.44
N ALA A 80 4.29 -8.79 11.63
CA ALA A 80 5.25 -9.27 12.62
C ALA A 80 6.37 -8.24 12.84
N SER A 81 7.63 -8.65 12.84
CA SER A 81 8.77 -7.74 13.01
C SER A 81 8.98 -6.73 11.87
N LEU A 82 8.28 -6.84 10.72
CA LEU A 82 8.30 -5.76 9.71
C LEU A 82 7.71 -4.44 10.26
N ALA A 83 6.92 -4.50 11.33
CA ALA A 83 6.48 -3.32 12.07
C ALA A 83 7.66 -2.42 12.49
N LYS A 84 8.84 -3.00 12.71
CA LYS A 84 10.06 -2.27 13.09
C LYS A 84 10.50 -1.27 12.02
N LEU A 85 10.19 -1.47 10.74
CA LEU A 85 10.51 -0.49 9.70
C LEU A 85 9.82 0.86 9.97
N PHE A 86 8.56 0.82 10.38
CA PHE A 86 7.80 2.03 10.72
C PHE A 86 8.32 2.68 11.99
N THR A 87 8.52 1.91 13.06
CA THR A 87 8.98 2.47 14.34
C THR A 87 10.40 3.01 14.23
N THR A 88 11.28 2.37 13.44
CA THR A 88 12.63 2.87 13.19
C THR A 88 12.61 4.13 12.34
N PHE A 89 11.78 4.19 11.30
CA PHE A 89 11.62 5.42 10.50
C PHE A 89 11.21 6.60 11.39
N ILE A 90 10.17 6.40 12.22
CA ILE A 90 9.70 7.44 13.15
C ILE A 90 10.78 7.77 14.20
N ALA A 91 11.49 6.79 14.74
CA ALA A 91 12.55 7.05 15.71
C ALA A 91 13.70 7.87 15.11
N LEU A 92 14.11 7.58 13.87
CA LEU A 92 15.14 8.35 13.18
C LEU A 92 14.69 9.78 12.88
N ASP A 93 13.43 9.97 12.48
CA ASP A 93 12.84 11.30 12.22
C ASP A 93 12.70 12.13 13.51
N TYR A 94 12.20 11.50 14.58
CA TYR A 94 11.87 12.17 15.83
C TYR A 94 13.08 12.37 16.77
N LEU A 95 13.90 11.33 16.98
CA LEU A 95 15.04 11.38 17.89
C LEU A 95 16.33 11.83 17.18
N GLY A 96 16.42 11.61 15.87
CA GLY A 96 17.63 11.79 15.09
C GLY A 96 18.57 10.58 15.16
N PRO A 97 19.49 10.44 14.18
CA PRO A 97 20.43 9.32 14.11
C PRO A 97 21.52 9.35 15.19
N GLY A 98 21.73 10.50 15.84
CA GLY A 98 22.72 10.69 16.90
C GLY A 98 22.19 10.51 18.32
N TYR A 99 20.93 10.11 18.48
CA TYR A 99 20.31 9.98 19.80
C TYR A 99 21.00 8.91 20.66
N GLN A 100 21.24 9.23 21.93
CA GLN A 100 21.81 8.31 22.91
C GLN A 100 20.88 8.22 24.12
N TRP A 101 20.65 6.99 24.58
CA TRP A 101 19.95 6.75 25.84
C TRP A 101 20.81 7.16 27.02
N GLN A 102 20.20 7.79 28.01
CA GLN A 102 20.86 8.16 29.28
C GLN A 102 20.39 7.21 30.38
N THR A 103 21.35 6.78 31.20
CA THR A 103 21.09 6.01 32.41
C THR A 103 21.62 6.80 33.58
N GLU A 104 20.74 7.23 34.48
CA GLU A 104 21.06 8.07 35.64
C GLU A 104 20.97 7.26 36.94
N ILE A 105 21.86 7.56 37.89
CA ILE A 105 21.88 6.97 39.24
C ILE A 105 21.64 8.10 40.24
N PHE A 106 20.69 7.89 41.15
CA PHE A 106 20.29 8.88 42.15
C PHE A 106 20.59 8.39 43.56
N SER A 107 21.00 9.29 44.45
CA SER A 107 21.17 9.05 45.88
C SER A 107 20.45 10.14 46.67
N SER A 108 19.70 9.74 47.70
CA SER A 108 19.11 10.68 48.67
C SER A 108 20.12 11.14 49.71
N ASP A 109 21.15 10.33 49.96
CA ASP A 109 22.22 10.61 50.91
C ASP A 109 23.45 11.20 50.22
N SER A 110 24.26 11.94 50.97
CA SER A 110 25.52 12.50 50.47
C SER A 110 26.49 11.38 50.08
N ILE A 111 27.07 11.45 48.87
CA ILE A 111 28.04 10.48 48.40
C ILE A 111 29.40 10.75 49.05
N LEU A 112 29.92 9.77 49.79
CA LEU A 112 31.23 9.83 50.43
C LEU A 112 32.30 9.33 49.46
N ASP A 113 33.44 10.03 49.38
CA ASP A 113 34.53 9.78 48.41
C ASP A 113 35.45 8.59 48.78
N GLY A 114 34.97 7.70 49.66
CA GLY A 114 35.60 6.41 49.95
C GLY A 114 37.04 6.43 50.50
N SER A 115 37.59 7.57 50.96
CA SER A 115 38.93 7.60 51.56
C SER A 115 38.93 6.85 52.90
N THR A 116 39.65 5.74 52.96
CA THR A 116 39.95 4.98 54.19
C THR A 116 40.95 5.68 55.08
#